data_AF-A0A9X0TMN3-F1
#
_entry.id   AF-A0A9X0TMN3-F1
#
_cell.length_a   1.000
_cell.length_b   1.000
_cell.length_c   1.000
_cell.angle_alpha   90.00
_cell.angle_beta   90.00
_cell.angle_gamma   90.00
#
_symmetry.space_group_name_H-M   'P 1'
#
loop_
_entity.id
_entity.type
_entity.pdbx_description
1 polymer ?
#
loop_
_entity_poly.entity_id
_entity_poly.type
_entity_poly.pdbx_seq_one_letter_code
_entity_poly.pdbx_strand_id
1 'polypeptide(L)'
;MINAIFNPNMHVFINIGRYDYQKGHDKLIAAFEKVYLENPNVFLIMICPHGPLRSQTIQWVRESVARENIVILGGLTNPYALLKHCDAFVLSSNYEGLGLVVYESLAVGTDAITVNLKETTAYLDNQQAIVVDNNVEGIEQGMQLKISCTYKLNPFDFDVYDRKSVEEFESVFKS
;
A
#
# COMPACT_ATOMS: atom_id res chain seq x y z
N MET A 1 19.55 -5.91 3.10
CA MET A 1 18.22 -5.50 3.62
C MET A 1 17.47 -4.68 2.58
N ILE A 2 17.85 -3.44 2.22
CA ILE A 2 17.17 -2.68 1.13
C ILE A 2 17.60 -3.10 -0.28
N ASN A 3 18.73 -3.79 -0.45
CA ASN A 3 19.19 -4.28 -1.77
C ASN A 3 18.14 -5.10 -2.54
N ALA A 4 17.09 -5.56 -1.84
CA ALA A 4 15.91 -6.14 -2.44
C ALA A 4 15.32 -5.34 -3.60
N ILE A 5 15.27 -4.00 -3.49
CA ILE A 5 14.73 -3.11 -4.53
C ILE A 5 15.56 -3.10 -5.83
N PHE A 6 16.79 -3.64 -5.79
CA PHE A 6 17.67 -3.75 -6.95
C PHE A 6 17.74 -5.18 -7.48
N ASN A 7 17.02 -6.14 -6.88
CA ASN A 7 17.00 -7.52 -7.31
C ASN A 7 15.80 -7.74 -8.25
N PRO A 8 16.00 -7.98 -9.55
CA PRO A 8 14.91 -8.13 -10.52
C PRO A 8 14.05 -9.39 -10.29
N ASN A 9 14.53 -10.35 -9.49
CA ASN A 9 13.79 -11.59 -9.19
C ASN A 9 12.93 -11.47 -7.93
N MET A 10 12.91 -10.31 -7.26
CA MET A 10 12.19 -10.13 -6.00
C MET A 10 11.11 -9.07 -6.14
N HIS A 11 9.91 -9.39 -5.65
CA HIS A 11 8.82 -8.43 -5.56
C HIS A 11 8.87 -7.67 -4.24
N VAL A 12 8.95 -6.34 -4.30
CA VAL A 12 9.04 -5.49 -3.12
C VAL A 12 7.73 -4.74 -2.92
N PHE A 13 7.06 -5.06 -1.82
CA PHE A 13 5.87 -4.37 -1.34
C PHE A 13 6.26 -3.30 -0.32
N ILE A 14 5.52 -2.20 -0.30
CA ILE A 14 5.75 -1.12 0.65
C ILE A 14 4.46 -0.64 1.30
N ASN A 15 4.53 -0.39 2.60
CA ASN A 15 3.47 0.23 3.39
C ASN A 15 4.01 1.49 4.07
N ILE A 16 3.16 2.51 4.19
CA ILE A 16 3.50 3.80 4.80
C ILE A 16 2.37 4.16 5.76
N GLY A 17 2.68 4.16 7.05
CA GLY A 17 1.66 4.33 8.09
C GLY A 17 2.23 4.45 9.50
N ARG A 18 1.58 5.24 10.34
CA ARG A 18 1.89 5.31 11.78
C ARG A 18 1.66 3.95 12.45
N TYR A 19 2.32 3.71 13.58
CA TYR A 19 2.07 2.52 14.41
C TYR A 19 0.72 2.63 15.14
N ASP A 20 -0.37 2.45 14.42
CA ASP A 20 -1.73 2.64 14.92
C ASP A 20 -2.64 1.49 14.46
N TYR A 21 -3.67 1.17 15.25
CA TYR A 21 -4.70 0.21 14.88
C TYR A 21 -5.33 0.60 13.54
N GLN A 22 -5.49 1.89 13.27
CA GLN A 22 -5.96 2.41 12.00
C GLN A 22 -5.23 1.78 10.80
N LYS A 23 -3.92 1.56 10.88
CA LYS A 23 -3.10 1.12 9.75
C LYS A 23 -3.08 -0.39 9.52
N GLY A 24 -3.67 -1.17 10.43
CA GLY A 24 -3.88 -2.61 10.23
C GLY A 24 -2.59 -3.41 9.95
N HIS A 25 -1.49 -3.08 10.65
CA HIS A 25 -0.20 -3.76 10.47
C HIS A 25 -0.26 -5.25 10.79
N ASP A 26 -1.14 -5.67 11.70
CA ASP A 26 -1.45 -7.06 11.99
C ASP A 26 -1.91 -7.81 10.74
N LYS A 27 -2.91 -7.27 10.02
CA LYS A 27 -3.43 -7.88 8.79
C LYS A 27 -2.38 -7.91 7.69
N LEU A 28 -1.62 -6.82 7.55
CA LEU A 28 -0.56 -6.72 6.56
C LEU A 28 0.53 -7.78 6.76
N ILE A 29 1.02 -7.92 7.99
CA ILE A 29 2.08 -8.89 8.32
C ILE A 29 1.56 -10.31 8.11
N ALA A 30 0.36 -10.63 8.60
CA ALA A 30 -0.24 -11.95 8.43
C ALA A 30 -0.47 -12.30 6.94
N ALA A 31 -0.90 -11.35 6.12
CA ALA A 31 -1.07 -11.56 4.69
C ALA A 31 0.28 -11.78 4.00
N PHE A 32 1.29 -10.99 4.34
CA PHE A 32 2.63 -11.12 3.79
C PHE A 32 3.28 -12.46 4.16
N GLU A 33 3.05 -12.98 5.37
CA GLU A 33 3.52 -14.31 5.77
C GLU A 33 3.02 -15.42 4.86
N LYS A 34 1.73 -15.40 4.52
CA LYS A 34 1.15 -16.39 3.61
C LYS A 34 1.77 -16.31 2.22
N VAL A 35 1.90 -15.09 1.68
CA VAL A 35 2.55 -14.85 0.39
C VAL A 35 4.01 -15.33 0.40
N TYR A 36 4.74 -15.06 1.48
CA TYR A 36 6.13 -15.48 1.65
C TYR A 36 6.29 -17.01 1.71
N LEU A 37 5.37 -17.72 2.37
CA LEU A 37 5.40 -19.18 2.45
C LEU A 37 5.20 -19.85 1.08
N GLU A 38 4.45 -19.22 0.17
CA GLU A 38 4.28 -19.69 -1.19
C GLU A 38 5.42 -19.25 -2.12
N ASN A 39 5.91 -18.03 -1.93
CA ASN A 39 7.00 -17.45 -2.73
C ASN A 39 7.96 -16.65 -1.84
N PRO A 40 9.15 -17.17 -1.50
CA PRO A 40 10.11 -16.46 -0.67
C PRO A 40 10.80 -15.28 -1.37
N ASN A 41 10.62 -15.09 -2.69
CA ASN A 41 11.15 -13.97 -3.45
C ASN A 41 10.25 -12.72 -3.33
N VAL A 42 9.84 -12.40 -2.10
CA VAL A 42 9.05 -11.21 -1.77
C VAL A 42 9.70 -10.47 -0.61
N PHE A 43 9.52 -9.16 -0.56
CA PHE A 43 10.07 -8.31 0.51
C PHE A 43 9.05 -7.25 0.90
N LEU A 44 8.89 -7.00 2.20
CA LEU A 44 7.99 -5.97 2.73
C LEU A 44 8.78 -4.86 3.41
N ILE A 45 8.56 -3.64 2.96
CA ILE A 45 9.08 -2.43 3.59
C ILE A 45 7.93 -1.72 4.30
N MET A 46 8.05 -1.49 5.60
CA MET A 46 7.09 -0.71 6.39
C MET A 46 7.73 0.60 6.83
N ILE A 47 7.24 1.74 6.37
CA ILE A 47 7.68 3.08 6.81
C ILE A 47 6.74 3.53 7.93
N CYS A 48 7.25 3.51 9.16
CA CYS A 48 6.46 3.79 10.36
C CYS A 48 7.15 4.81 11.28
N PRO A 49 6.70 6.09 11.31
CA PRO A 49 7.39 7.14 12.05
C PRO A 49 7.20 7.05 13.57
N HIS A 50 5.95 6.92 14.03
CA HIS A 50 5.58 6.92 15.46
C HIS A 50 4.17 6.35 15.62
N GLY A 51 3.78 6.03 16.85
CA GLY A 51 2.44 5.57 17.20
C GLY A 51 2.41 4.61 18.38
N PRO A 52 1.23 4.40 18.99
CA PRO A 52 1.08 3.60 20.21
C PRO A 52 1.42 2.12 20.03
N LEU A 53 1.26 1.56 18.83
CA LEU A 53 1.48 0.14 18.57
C LEU A 53 2.91 -0.21 18.20
N ARG A 54 3.88 0.70 18.37
CA ARG A 54 5.28 0.47 17.93
C ARG A 54 5.86 -0.83 18.45
N SER A 55 5.79 -1.07 19.76
CA SER A 55 6.33 -2.28 20.38
C SER A 55 5.62 -3.54 19.86
N GLN A 56 4.29 -3.47 19.70
CA GLN A 56 3.48 -4.58 19.21
C GLN A 56 3.79 -4.93 17.75
N THR A 57 3.91 -3.94 16.87
CA THR A 57 4.27 -4.16 15.45
C THR A 57 5.67 -4.77 15.31
N ILE A 58 6.64 -4.30 16.10
CA ILE A 58 7.99 -4.89 16.11
C ILE A 58 7.94 -6.35 16.60
N GLN A 59 7.10 -6.65 17.59
CA GLN A 59 6.92 -8.01 18.08
C GLN A 59 6.31 -8.93 17.02
N TRP A 60 5.25 -8.49 16.34
CA TRP A 60 4.66 -9.25 15.21
C TRP A 60 5.69 -9.57 14.13
N VAL A 61 6.52 -8.60 13.73
CA VAL A 61 7.58 -8.84 12.75
C VAL A 61 8.65 -9.81 13.27
N ARG A 62 9.02 -9.75 14.55
CA ARG A 62 10.01 -10.68 15.13
C ARG A 62 9.51 -12.12 15.21
N GLU A 63 8.24 -12.28 15.52
CA GLU A 63 7.57 -13.59 15.63
C GLU A 63 7.22 -14.17 14.25
N SER A 64 7.22 -13.32 13.22
CA SER A 64 6.94 -13.71 11.85
C SER A 64 7.92 -14.74 11.30
N VAL A 65 7.38 -15.71 10.54
CA VAL A 65 8.18 -16.64 9.74
C VAL A 65 8.91 -15.93 8.60
N ALA A 66 8.44 -14.75 8.18
CA ALA A 66 8.98 -13.94 7.11
C ALA A 66 9.88 -12.79 7.62
N ARG A 67 10.28 -12.79 8.90
CA ARG A 67 10.99 -11.67 9.56
C ARG A 67 12.23 -11.15 8.83
N GLU A 68 12.97 -12.02 8.13
CA GLU A 68 14.18 -11.63 7.37
C GLU A 68 13.84 -10.88 6.07
N ASN A 69 12.58 -10.99 5.63
CA ASN A 69 12.01 -10.37 4.44
C ASN A 69 11.07 -9.20 4.78
N ILE A 70 11.01 -8.78 6.06
CA ILE A 70 10.27 -7.60 6.50
C ILE A 70 11.26 -6.62 7.12
N VAL A 71 11.26 -5.38 6.64
CA VAL A 71 11.99 -4.29 7.28
C VAL A 71 11.03 -3.20 7.73
N ILE A 72 11.18 -2.77 8.98
CA ILE A 72 10.50 -1.58 9.48
C ILE A 72 11.50 -0.42 9.51
N LEU A 73 11.21 0.62 8.76
CA LEU A 73 11.92 1.88 8.77
C LEU A 73 11.19 2.88 9.67
N GLY A 74 11.95 3.82 10.25
CA GLY A 74 11.37 4.98 10.92
C GLY A 74 10.70 5.94 9.92
N GLY A 75 10.43 7.17 10.38
CA GLY A 75 9.96 8.21 9.47
C GLY A 75 11.03 8.58 8.44
N LEU A 76 10.63 8.68 7.18
CA LEU A 76 11.46 9.22 6.11
C LEU A 76 10.97 10.61 5.70
N THR A 77 11.89 11.54 5.51
CA THR A 77 11.55 12.90 5.03
C THR A 77 11.00 12.87 3.61
N ASN A 78 11.49 11.94 2.77
CA ASN A 78 11.00 11.71 1.42
C ASN A 78 10.80 10.20 1.18
N PRO A 79 9.61 9.65 1.51
CA PRO A 79 9.32 8.24 1.27
C PRO A 79 9.14 7.93 -0.23
N TYR A 80 8.81 8.92 -1.05
CA TYR A 80 8.51 8.76 -2.48
C TYR A 80 9.72 8.27 -3.29
N ALA A 81 10.92 8.65 -2.88
CA ALA A 81 12.15 8.17 -3.50
C ALA A 81 12.33 6.65 -3.34
N LEU A 82 11.82 6.07 -2.25
CA LEU A 82 11.80 4.62 -2.06
C LEU A 82 10.58 3.98 -2.71
N LEU A 83 9.41 4.62 -2.56
CA LEU A 83 8.12 4.17 -3.11
C LEU A 83 8.23 3.82 -4.60
N LYS A 84 8.83 4.71 -5.41
CA LYS A 84 9.02 4.53 -6.86
C LYS A 84 9.88 3.32 -7.26
N HIS A 85 10.61 2.72 -6.33
CA HIS A 85 11.46 1.54 -6.56
C HIS A 85 10.82 0.25 -6.06
N CYS A 86 9.61 0.32 -5.51
CA CYS A 86 8.83 -0.84 -5.09
C CYS A 86 7.82 -1.24 -6.17
N ASP A 87 7.45 -2.51 -6.18
CA ASP A 87 6.50 -3.06 -7.14
C ASP A 87 5.07 -2.60 -6.87
N ALA A 88 4.69 -2.53 -5.59
CA ALA A 88 3.38 -2.04 -5.19
C ALA A 88 3.37 -1.45 -3.77
N PHE A 89 2.58 -0.40 -3.60
CA PHE A 89 2.13 0.09 -2.31
C PHE A 89 0.97 -0.77 -1.79
N VAL A 90 0.91 -1.02 -0.49
CA VAL A 90 -0.15 -1.82 0.14
C VAL A 90 -0.83 -1.04 1.26
N LEU A 91 -2.10 -0.67 1.05
CA LEU A 91 -2.96 -0.09 2.08
C LEU A 91 -3.73 -1.19 2.81
N SER A 92 -3.43 -1.37 4.10
CA SER A 92 -4.03 -2.37 5.00
C SER A 92 -4.97 -1.78 6.06
N SER A 93 -5.32 -0.50 5.92
CA SER A 93 -5.99 0.28 6.96
C SER A 93 -7.37 -0.28 7.33
N ASN A 94 -7.72 -0.22 8.61
CA ASN A 94 -9.07 -0.52 9.10
C ASN A 94 -10.07 0.58 8.71
N TYR A 95 -9.61 1.83 8.63
CA TYR A 95 -10.39 2.99 8.19
C TYR A 95 -9.46 4.11 7.69
N GLU A 96 -9.95 4.93 6.78
CA GLU A 96 -9.24 6.08 6.20
C GLU A 96 -10.21 7.24 5.98
N GLY A 97 -9.69 8.47 6.01
CA GLY A 97 -10.44 9.64 5.54
C GLY A 97 -10.55 9.63 4.02
N LEU A 98 -9.40 9.58 3.33
CA LEU A 98 -9.32 9.42 1.87
C LEU A 98 -8.27 8.38 1.47
N GLY A 99 -7.30 8.07 2.33
CA GLY A 99 -6.21 7.15 1.98
C GLY A 99 -5.28 7.72 0.91
N LEU A 100 -4.95 9.02 1.00
CA LEU A 100 -4.16 9.77 0.01
C LEU A 100 -2.88 9.05 -0.46
N VAL A 101 -2.25 8.26 0.41
CA VAL A 101 -1.03 7.51 0.09
C VAL A 101 -1.23 6.56 -1.10
N VAL A 102 -2.45 6.05 -1.33
CA VAL A 102 -2.79 5.28 -2.53
C VAL A 102 -2.60 6.13 -3.79
N TYR A 103 -3.15 7.35 -3.81
CA TYR A 103 -3.01 8.26 -4.95
C TYR A 103 -1.58 8.76 -5.09
N GLU A 104 -0.87 8.99 -3.98
CA GLU A 104 0.55 9.36 -4.00
C GLU A 104 1.42 8.25 -4.60
N SER A 105 1.11 6.97 -4.36
CA SER A 105 1.82 5.85 -4.99
C SER A 105 1.59 5.83 -6.49
N LEU A 106 0.34 5.98 -6.92
CA LEU A 106 -0.03 6.06 -8.34
C LEU A 106 0.65 7.25 -9.03
N ALA A 107 0.74 8.40 -8.35
CA ALA A 107 1.39 9.60 -8.87
C ALA A 107 2.90 9.41 -9.15
N VAL A 108 3.57 8.52 -8.41
CA VAL A 108 5.00 8.20 -8.63
C VAL A 108 5.21 6.96 -9.50
N GLY A 109 4.14 6.41 -10.07
CA GLY A 109 4.17 5.24 -10.95
C GLY A 109 4.29 3.91 -10.21
N THR A 110 3.95 3.86 -8.92
CA THR A 110 3.91 2.64 -8.13
C THR A 110 2.48 2.15 -7.99
N ASP A 111 2.24 0.92 -8.44
CA ASP A 111 0.93 0.26 -8.33
C ASP A 111 0.42 0.26 -6.89
N ALA A 112 -0.90 0.32 -6.73
CA ALA A 112 -1.54 0.27 -5.42
C ALA A 112 -2.36 -1.01 -5.25
N ILE A 113 -2.15 -1.69 -4.12
CA ILE A 113 -3.04 -2.69 -3.56
C ILE A 113 -3.74 -2.02 -2.38
N THR A 114 -5.06 -1.91 -2.45
CA THR A 114 -5.85 -1.24 -1.40
C THR A 114 -7.00 -2.10 -0.94
N VAL A 115 -7.20 -2.17 0.37
CA VAL A 115 -8.45 -2.68 0.92
C VAL A 115 -9.63 -1.80 0.48
N ASN A 116 -10.82 -2.39 0.39
CA ASN A 116 -12.03 -1.70 -0.04
C ASN A 116 -12.59 -0.82 1.09
N LEU A 117 -12.04 0.38 1.20
CA LEU A 117 -12.58 1.48 1.98
C LEU A 117 -13.27 2.44 1.02
N LYS A 118 -14.58 2.62 1.16
CA LYS A 118 -15.41 3.39 0.22
C LYS A 118 -14.83 4.78 -0.03
N GLU A 119 -14.33 5.43 1.02
CA GLU A 119 -13.76 6.76 0.95
C GLU A 119 -12.48 6.80 0.11
N THR A 120 -11.68 5.72 0.17
CA THR A 120 -10.47 5.57 -0.64
C THR A 120 -10.78 5.11 -2.05
N THR A 121 -11.74 4.21 -2.25
CA THR A 121 -12.01 3.59 -3.56
C THR A 121 -13.00 4.37 -4.42
N ALA A 122 -13.73 5.34 -3.86
CA ALA A 122 -14.71 6.14 -4.59
C ALA A 122 -14.14 6.91 -5.80
N TYR A 123 -12.84 7.25 -5.78
CA TYR A 123 -12.18 7.93 -6.89
C TYR A 123 -11.28 7.00 -7.71
N LEU A 124 -11.28 5.69 -7.45
CA LEU A 124 -10.59 4.72 -8.29
C LEU A 124 -11.60 4.13 -9.28
N ASP A 125 -11.27 4.16 -10.57
CA ASP A 125 -12.04 3.52 -11.63
C ASP A 125 -11.20 2.51 -12.43
N ASN A 126 -11.85 1.76 -13.32
CA ASN A 126 -11.23 0.98 -14.40
C ASN A 126 -9.92 0.23 -14.06
N GLN A 127 -9.85 -0.51 -12.95
CA GLN A 127 -8.62 -1.25 -12.59
C GLN A 127 -7.39 -0.33 -12.47
N GLN A 128 -7.54 0.88 -11.92
CA GLN A 128 -6.41 1.77 -11.59
C GLN A 128 -5.61 1.32 -10.36
N ALA A 129 -6.23 0.47 -9.52
CA ALA A 129 -5.59 -0.18 -8.38
C ALA A 129 -6.16 -1.60 -8.20
N ILE A 130 -5.44 -2.44 -7.46
CA ILE A 130 -5.93 -3.75 -7.03
C ILE A 130 -6.74 -3.54 -5.75
N VAL A 131 -8.07 -3.55 -5.87
CA VAL A 131 -8.99 -3.37 -4.75
C VAL A 131 -9.41 -4.73 -4.20
N VAL A 132 -9.22 -4.95 -2.90
CA VAL A 132 -9.44 -6.24 -2.23
C VAL A 132 -10.29 -6.10 -0.96
N ASP A 133 -10.79 -7.21 -0.45
CA ASP A 133 -11.51 -7.22 0.83
C ASP A 133 -10.62 -6.78 1.99
N ASN A 134 -11.21 -6.12 3.00
CA ASN A 134 -10.47 -5.61 4.16
C ASN A 134 -10.22 -6.70 5.22
N ASN A 135 -9.52 -7.76 4.81
CA ASN A 135 -9.09 -8.87 5.65
C ASN A 135 -7.72 -9.40 5.18
N VAL A 136 -7.20 -10.42 5.87
CA VAL A 136 -5.88 -11.01 5.57
C VAL A 136 -5.88 -11.64 4.18
N GLU A 137 -6.92 -12.40 3.85
CA GLU A 137 -7.07 -13.14 2.60
C GLU A 137 -7.15 -12.20 1.38
N GLY A 138 -7.83 -11.06 1.51
CA GLY A 138 -7.93 -10.05 0.46
C GLY A 138 -6.56 -9.42 0.18
N ILE A 139 -5.82 -9.03 1.21
CA ILE A 139 -4.48 -8.44 1.05
C ILE A 139 -3.51 -9.46 0.41
N GLU A 140 -3.56 -10.72 0.85
CA GLU A 140 -2.81 -11.84 0.29
C GLU A 140 -3.10 -12.01 -1.21
N GLN A 141 -4.38 -12.08 -1.59
CA GLN A 141 -4.80 -12.17 -2.99
C GLN A 141 -4.29 -10.98 -3.81
N GLY A 142 -4.34 -9.77 -3.27
CA GLY A 142 -3.83 -8.58 -3.93
C GLY A 142 -2.34 -8.66 -4.25
N MET A 143 -1.55 -9.14 -3.29
CA MET A 143 -0.11 -9.38 -3.50
C MET A 143 0.14 -10.49 -4.54
N GLN A 144 -0.60 -11.60 -4.49
CA GLN A 144 -0.49 -12.69 -5.47
C GLN A 144 -0.85 -12.25 -6.89
N LEU A 145 -1.91 -11.44 -7.05
CA LEU A 145 -2.29 -10.85 -8.34
C LEU A 145 -1.16 -10.00 -8.92
N LYS A 146 -0.51 -9.19 -8.07
CA LYS A 146 0.64 -8.39 -8.48
C LYS A 146 1.84 -9.26 -8.89
N ILE A 147 2.17 -10.30 -8.11
CA ILE A 147 3.28 -11.23 -8.40
C ILE A 147 3.07 -11.95 -9.73
N SER A 148 1.86 -12.47 -9.96
CA SER A 148 1.55 -13.25 -11.16
C SER A 148 1.57 -12.44 -12.46
N CYS A 149 1.64 -11.09 -12.37
CA CYS A 149 1.54 -10.16 -13.51
C CYS A 149 0.26 -10.36 -14.35
N THR A 150 -0.78 -10.97 -13.77
CA THR A 150 -2.05 -11.26 -14.44
C THR A 150 -2.99 -10.06 -14.44
N TYR A 151 -2.71 -9.06 -13.59
CA TYR A 151 -3.52 -7.87 -13.42
C TYR A 151 -2.83 -6.66 -14.04
N LYS A 152 -3.36 -6.14 -15.15
CA LYS A 152 -2.82 -4.96 -15.83
C LYS A 152 -3.57 -3.72 -15.35
N LEU A 153 -2.88 -2.86 -14.60
CA LEU A 153 -3.46 -1.61 -14.14
C LEU A 153 -3.53 -0.55 -15.24
N ASN A 154 -4.59 0.23 -15.23
CA ASN A 154 -4.71 1.43 -16.02
C ASN A 154 -4.07 2.62 -15.28
N PRO A 155 -3.47 3.59 -15.98
CA PRO A 155 -2.95 4.78 -15.34
C PRO A 155 -4.07 5.59 -14.70
N PHE A 156 -3.76 6.20 -13.55
CA PHE A 156 -4.65 7.16 -12.91
C PHE A 156 -4.51 8.53 -13.59
N ASP A 157 -5.63 9.11 -14.02
CA ASP A 157 -5.66 10.42 -14.69
C ASP A 157 -5.95 11.52 -13.66
N PHE A 158 -4.89 12.18 -13.18
CA PHE A 158 -5.01 13.28 -12.23
C PHE A 158 -5.68 14.53 -12.83
N ASP A 159 -5.56 14.77 -14.14
CA ASP A 159 -6.11 15.95 -14.80
C ASP A 159 -7.64 15.89 -14.91
N VAL A 160 -8.21 14.69 -14.99
CA VAL A 160 -9.67 14.51 -14.94
C VAL A 160 -10.23 14.93 -13.58
N TYR A 161 -9.56 14.54 -12.49
CA TYR A 161 -10.01 14.88 -11.15
C TYR A 161 -9.79 16.36 -10.82
N ASP A 162 -8.66 16.94 -11.23
CA ASP A 162 -8.39 18.37 -11.05
C ASP A 162 -9.50 19.22 -11.71
N ARG A 163 -9.85 18.92 -12.97
CA ARG A 163 -10.94 19.60 -13.66
C ARG A 163 -12.29 19.45 -12.95
N LYS A 164 -12.65 18.24 -12.53
CA LYS A 164 -13.90 17.99 -11.79
C LYS A 164 -13.97 18.77 -10.48
N SER A 165 -12.87 18.82 -9.73
CA SER A 165 -12.79 19.57 -8.47
C SER A 165 -12.96 21.07 -8.69
N VAL A 166 -12.37 21.62 -9.76
CA VAL A 166 -12.57 23.03 -10.13
C VAL A 166 -14.02 23.31 -10.54
N GLU A 167 -14.61 22.45 -11.39
CA GLU A 167 -16.01 22.59 -11.83
C GLU A 167 -17.00 22.54 -10.65
N GLU A 168 -16.80 21.59 -9.72
CA GLU A 168 -17.64 21.44 -8.52
C GLU A 168 -17.51 22.69 -7.62
N PHE A 169 -16.30 23.16 -7.37
CA PHE A 169 -16.07 24.38 -6.58
C PHE A 169 -16.74 25.61 -7.18
N GLU A 170 -16.58 25.83 -8.50
CA GLU A 170 -17.21 26.97 -9.17
C GLU A 170 -18.75 26.91 -9.15
N SER A 171 -19.33 25.70 -9.15
CA SER A 171 -20.78 25.52 -9.18
C SER A 171 -21.48 26.09 -7.94
N VAL A 172 -20.80 26.10 -6.79
CA VAL A 172 -21.32 26.62 -5.53
C VAL A 172 -21.63 28.13 -5.63
N PHE A 173 -20.83 28.87 -6.40
CA PHE A 173 -20.98 30.33 -6.57
C PHE A 173 -21.92 30.71 -7.73
N LYS A 174 -22.36 29.74 -8.53
CA LYS A 174 -23.32 29.92 -9.63
C LYS A 174 -24.78 29.79 -9.14
N SER A 175 -25.00 29.69 -7.82
CA SER A 175 -26.31 29.59 -7.17
C SER A 175 -26.91 30.92 -6.75
#